data_AF-A0A9C8ZNC7-F1
#
_entry.id   AF-A0A9C8ZNC7-F1
#
_cell.length_a   1.000
_cell.length_b   1.000
_cell.length_c   1.000
_cell.angle_alpha   90.00
_cell.angle_beta   90.00
_cell.angle_gamma   90.00
#
_symmetry.space_group_name_H-M   'P 1'
#
loop_
_entity.id
_entity.type
_entity.pdbx_description
1 polymer ?
#
loop_
_entity_poly.entity_id
_entity_poly.type
_entity_poly.pdbx_seq_one_letter_code
_entity_poly.pdbx_strand_id
1 'polypeptide(L)' 'MEITADINVEELVVEFPEAIGFLADRGIVCIRCGEPYWGTLRELARTKNLDGQIDEIVRDLQAYLKEEAAD' A
#
# COMPACT_ATOMS: atom_id res chain seq x y z
N MET A 1 -10.37 5.84 -8.78
CA MET A 1 -9.01 6.31 -8.50
C MET A 1 -8.04 5.23 -8.95
N GLU A 2 -6.86 5.59 -9.47
CA GLU A 2 -5.82 4.63 -9.83
C GLU A 2 -4.75 4.61 -8.75
N ILE A 3 -4.56 3.46 -8.09
CA ILE A 3 -3.51 3.29 -7.09
C ILE A 3 -2.20 3.04 -7.81
N THR A 4 -1.20 3.88 -7.56
CA THR A 4 0.15 3.72 -8.11
C THR A 4 1.17 3.61 -6.98
N ALA A 5 2.40 3.19 -7.29
CA ALA A 5 3.48 3.17 -6.31
C ALA A 5 3.79 4.55 -5.71
N ASP A 6 3.43 5.63 -6.40
CA ASP A 6 3.72 7.00 -5.98
C ASP A 6 2.55 7.63 -5.20
N ILE A 7 1.51 6.85 -4.87
CA ILE A 7 0.42 7.30 -3.97
C ILE A 7 0.97 7.60 -2.57
N ASN A 8 0.45 8.66 -1.93
CA ASN A 8 0.74 8.92 -0.52
C ASN A 8 0.18 7.81 0.35
N VAL A 9 0.96 7.31 1.30
CA VAL A 9 0.51 6.26 2.21
C VAL A 9 -0.68 6.74 3.05
N GLU A 10 -0.69 8.01 3.46
CA GLU A 10 -1.83 8.62 4.16
C GLU A 10 -3.13 8.53 3.37
N GLU A 11 -3.08 8.92 2.10
CA GLU A 11 -4.24 8.86 1.19
C GLU A 11 -4.69 7.41 0.97
N LEU A 12 -3.73 6.50 0.75
CA LEU A 12 -4.00 5.09 0.55
C LEU A 12 -4.74 4.46 1.73
N VAL A 13 -4.29 4.69 2.96
CA VAL A 13 -4.90 4.05 4.14
C VAL A 13 -6.22 4.68 4.56
N VAL A 14 -6.48 5.93 4.17
CA VAL A 14 -7.76 6.62 4.40
C VAL A 14 -8.81 6.14 3.39
N GLU A 15 -8.45 6.07 2.11
CA GLU A 15 -9.37 5.65 1.04
C GLU A 15 -9.56 4.13 0.99
N PHE A 16 -8.53 3.36 1.33
CA PHE A 16 -8.50 1.89 1.24
C PHE A 16 -7.93 1.27 2.53
N PRO A 17 -8.66 1.28 3.65
CA PRO A 17 -8.19 0.70 4.91
C PRO A 17 -7.85 -0.80 4.80
N GLU A 18 -8.47 -1.54 3.87
CA GLU A 18 -8.17 -2.95 3.59
C GLU A 18 -6.74 -3.15 3.04
N ALA A 19 -6.19 -2.13 2.37
CA ALA A 19 -4.82 -2.15 1.86
C ALA A 19 -3.79 -2.32 2.97
N ILE A 20 -4.10 -1.89 4.20
CA ILE A 20 -3.19 -1.99 5.36
C ILE A 20 -2.81 -3.45 5.62
N GLY A 21 -3.80 -4.35 5.68
CA GLY A 21 -3.57 -5.77 5.93
C GLY A 21 -2.79 -6.42 4.79
N PHE A 22 -3.28 -6.18 3.56
CA PHE A 22 -2.66 -6.71 2.34
C PHE A 22 -1.17 -6.34 2.19
N LEU A 23 -0.83 -5.09 2.49
CA LEU A 23 0.54 -4.57 2.41
C LEU A 23 1.40 -5.09 3.59
N ALA A 24 0.82 -5.21 4.78
CA ALA A 24 1.50 -5.74 5.95
C ALA A 24 1.95 -7.20 5.73
N ASP A 25 1.11 -8.03 5.10
CA ASP A 25 1.45 -9.42 4.73
C ASP A 25 2.63 -9.51 3.76
N ARG A 26 2.87 -8.43 2.99
CA ARG A 26 4.00 -8.27 2.06
C ARG A 26 5.20 -7.53 2.66
N GLY A 27 5.17 -7.26 3.97
CA GLY A 27 6.26 -6.59 4.69
C GLY A 27 6.24 -5.06 4.62
N ILE A 28 5.21 -4.46 4.03
CA ILE A 28 5.00 -3.02 3.95
C ILE A 28 4.01 -2.61 5.04
N VAL A 29 4.54 -2.17 6.19
CA VAL A 29 3.69 -1.72 7.30
C VAL A 29 3.47 -0.21 7.19
N CYS A 30 2.27 0.16 6.73
CA CYS A 30 1.86 1.55 6.47
C CYS A 30 1.62 2.39 7.72
N ILE A 31 1.23 1.76 8.85
CA ILE A 31 0.90 2.45 10.10
C ILE A 31 1.84 1.97 11.21
N ARG A 32 2.47 2.90 11.91
CA ARG A 32 3.32 2.64 13.08
C ARG A 32 2.92 3.56 14.23
N CYS A 33 2.75 2.99 15.42
CA CYS A 33 2.35 3.73 16.62
C CYS A 33 1.05 4.56 16.45
N GLY A 34 0.17 4.15 15.53
CA GLY A 34 -1.10 4.84 15.25
C GLY A 34 -1.02 5.91 14.15
N GLU A 35 0.16 6.16 13.59
CA GLU A 35 0.36 7.16 12.54
C GLU A 35 0.74 6.50 11.20
N PRO A 36 0.20 6.98 10.07
CA PRO A 36 0.62 6.56 8.75
C PRO A 36 2.04 7.05 8.43
N TYR A 37 2.69 6.38 7.49
CA TYR A 37 3.95 6.86 6.94
C TYR A 37 3.75 8.16 6.13
N TRP A 38 4.56 9.18 6.42
CA TRP A 38 4.58 10.43 5.63
C TRP A 38 5.47 10.31 4.39
N GLY A 39 4.85 9.96 3.28
CA GLY A 39 5.48 9.83 1.96
C GLY A 39 4.75 8.82 1.10
N THR A 40 5.37 8.46 -0.02
CA THR A 40 4.79 7.54 -1.01
C THR A 40 4.96 6.08 -0.62
N LEU A 41 4.12 5.22 -1.18
CA LEU A 41 4.24 3.77 -1.03
C LEU A 41 5.60 3.25 -1.53
N ARG A 42 6.13 3.83 -2.62
CA ARG A 42 7.46 3.53 -3.17
C ARG A 42 8.57 3.88 -2.18
N GLU A 43 8.51 5.05 -1.56
CA GLU A 43 9.48 5.44 -0.54
C GLU A 43 9.44 4.50 0.66
N LEU A 44 8.24 4.15 1.14
CA LEU A 44 8.09 3.19 2.23
C LEU A 44 8.67 1.82 1.84
N ALA A 45 8.37 1.32 0.64
CA ALA A 45 8.91 0.05 0.12
C ALA A 45 10.44 0.07 0.03
N ARG A 46 11.05 1.19 -0.38
CA ARG A 46 12.51 1.38 -0.38
C ARG A 46 13.11 1.22 1.01
N THR A 47 12.48 1.77 2.06
CA THR A 47 12.96 1.58 3.44
C THR A 47 12.94 0.10 3.89
N LYS A 48 12.16 -0.74 3.21
CA LYS A 48 12.04 -2.18 3.44
C LYS A 48 12.84 -3.04 2.45
N ASN A 49 13.62 -2.44 1.57
CA ASN A 49 14.32 -3.12 0.48
C ASN A 49 13.38 -3.85 -0.51
N LEU A 50 12.17 -3.31 -0.70
CA LEU A 50 11.12 -3.85 -1.58
C LEU A 50 10.94 -3.05 -2.87
N ASP A 51 11.83 -2.10 -3.18
CA ASP A 51 11.74 -1.24 -4.38
C ASP A 51 11.67 -2.06 -5.68
N GLY A 52 12.36 -3.20 -5.76
CA GLY A 52 12.31 -4.08 -6.93
C GLY A 52 11.01 -4.88 -7.09
N GLN A 53 10.14 -4.87 -6.08
CA GLN A 53 8.86 -5.60 -6.06
C GLN A 53 7.65 -4.66 -6.04
N ILE A 54 7.85 -3.34 -5.89
CA ILE A 54 6.76 -2.41 -5.63
C ILE A 54 5.70 -2.39 -6.75
N ASP A 55 6.13 -2.47 -8.01
CA ASP A 55 5.20 -2.41 -9.13
C ASP A 55 4.32 -3.68 -9.21
N GLU A 56 4.86 -4.84 -8.82
CA GLU A 56 4.10 -6.10 -8.66
C GLU A 56 3.14 -6.01 -7.48
N ILE A 57 3.60 -5.52 -6.32
CA ILE A 57 2.78 -5.36 -5.12
C ILE A 57 1.59 -4.42 -5.38
N VAL A 58 1.81 -3.31 -6.09
CA VAL A 58 0.75 -2.36 -6.45
C VAL A 58 -0.25 -3.01 -7.41
N ARG A 59 0.22 -3.76 -8.40
CA ARG A 59 -0.65 -4.48 -9.32
C ARG A 59 -1.53 -5.50 -8.58
N ASP A 60 -0.95 -6.26 -7.66
CA ASP A 60 -1.70 -7.23 -6.87
C ASP A 60 -2.69 -6.53 -5.93
N LEU A 61 -2.30 -5.39 -5.33
CA LEU A 61 -3.19 -4.58 -4.49
C LEU A 61 -4.40 -4.09 -5.28
N GLN A 62 -4.19 -3.61 -6.51
CA GLN A 62 -5.28 -3.20 -7.39
C GLN A 62 -6.23 -4.36 -7.74
N ALA A 63 -5.71 -5.59 -7.89
CA ALA A 63 -6.54 -6.76 -8.12
C ALA A 63 -7.36 -7.11 -6.88
N TYR A 64 -6.70 -7.20 -5.72
CA TYR A 64 -7.32 -7.47 -4.43
C TYR A 64 -8.47 -6.50 -4.12
N LEU A 65 -8.26 -5.20 -4.25
CA LEU A 65 -9.29 -4.20 -3.95
C LEU A 65 -10.47 -4.21 -4.95
N LYS A 66 -10.25 -4.68 -6.18
CA LYS A 66 -11.36 -4.89 -7.14
C LYS A 66 -12.22 -6.09 -6.76
N GLU A 67 -11.63 -7.11 -6.15
CA GLU A 67 -12.35 -8.29 -5.66
C GLU A 67 -13.13 -7.96 -4.39
N GLU A 68 -12.54 -7.23 -3.44
CA GLU A 68 -13.22 -6.80 -2.19
C GLU A 68 -14.39 -5.85 -2.44
N ALA A 69 -14.30 -4.96 -3.45
CA ALA A 69 -15.39 -4.04 -3.78
C ALA A 69 -16.62 -4.73 -4.44
N ALA A 70 -16.53 -6.03 -4.74
CA ALA A 70 -17.60 -6.80 -5.36
C ALA A 70 -18.46 -7.61 -4.36
N ASP A 71 -18.09 -7.61 -3.07
CA ASP A 71 -18.81 -8.26 -1.96
C ASP A 71 -19.58 -7.22 -1.11
#